data_AF-A0A3Q2ZCW7-F1
#
_entry.id   AF-A0A3Q2ZCW7-F1
#
_cell.length_a   1.000
_cell.length_b   1.000
_cell.length_c   1.000
_cell.angle_alpha   90.00
_cell.angle_beta   90.00
_cell.angle_gamma   90.00
#
_symmetry.space_group_name_H-M   'P 1'
#
loop_
_entity.id
_entity.type
_entity.pdbx_description
1 polymer ?
#
loop_
_entity_poly.entity_id
_entity_poly.type
_entity_poly.pdbx_seq_one_letter_code
_entity_poly.pdbx_strand_id
1 'polypeptide(L)'
;LTGEEPFACDKCGKAFSLLVSLKGHMLNHTEEKLFQCGVCDKRFVTKGSLDQHMVFHREGKPFACSQCDKRFKCPADLQAHSRSHSGHSI
;
A
#
# COMPACT_ATOMS: atom_id res chain seq x y z
N LEU A 1 -24.73 4.52 -7.06
CA LEU A 1 -23.56 5.42 -7.03
C LEU A 1 -22.61 4.89 -8.09
N THR A 2 -22.57 5.54 -9.25
CA THR A 2 -21.67 5.14 -10.33
C THR A 2 -20.24 5.34 -9.83
N GLY A 3 -19.51 4.24 -9.65
CA GLY A 3 -18.09 4.26 -9.30
C GLY A 3 -17.27 4.69 -10.52
N GLU A 4 -17.52 5.89 -11.02
CA GLU A 4 -16.81 6.41 -12.18
C GLU A 4 -15.37 6.69 -11.75
N GLU A 5 -14.45 6.04 -12.44
CA GLU A 5 -13.01 6.25 -12.31
C GLU A 5 -12.52 6.99 -13.55
N PRO A 6 -12.80 8.30 -13.69
CA PRO A 6 -12.55 9.04 -14.93
C PRO A 6 -11.05 9.22 -15.21
N PHE A 7 -10.19 8.95 -14.23
CA PHE A 7 -8.75 9.15 -14.34
C PHE A 7 -8.06 7.81 -14.61
N ALA A 8 -7.79 7.52 -15.89
CA ALA A 8 -7.07 6.31 -16.29
C ALA A 8 -5.56 6.56 -16.47
N CYS A 9 -4.76 5.58 -16.07
CA CYS A 9 -3.34 5.52 -16.39
C CYS A 9 -3.15 5.11 -17.86
N ASP A 10 -2.43 5.94 -18.61
CA ASP A 10 -2.08 5.71 -20.02
C ASP A 10 -1.12 4.54 -20.21
N LYS A 11 -0.30 4.22 -19.20
CA LYS A 11 0.71 3.15 -19.26
C LYS A 11 0.17 1.76 -18.98
N CYS A 12 -0.80 1.61 -18.07
CA CYS A 12 -1.31 0.31 -17.64
C CYS A 12 -2.83 0.17 -17.66
N GLY A 13 -3.56 1.23 -18.06
CA GLY A 13 -5.03 1.22 -18.15
C GLY A 13 -5.76 1.27 -16.81
N LYS A 14 -5.05 1.31 -15.68
CA LYS A 14 -5.68 1.34 -14.35
C LYS A 14 -6.40 2.66 -14.12
N ALA A 15 -7.65 2.58 -13.69
CA ALA A 15 -8.50 3.74 -13.44
C ALA A 15 -8.50 4.11 -11.94
N PHE A 16 -8.76 5.39 -11.68
CA PHE A 16 -8.86 5.97 -10.35
C PHE A 16 -10.01 6.97 -10.28
N SER A 17 -10.67 7.03 -9.12
CA SER A 17 -11.71 8.02 -8.83
C SER A 17 -11.19 9.43 -8.57
N LEU A 18 -9.90 9.59 -8.24
CA LEU A 18 -9.28 10.87 -7.91
C LEU A 18 -7.99 11.11 -8.70
N LEU A 19 -7.82 12.33 -9.22
CA LEU A 19 -6.62 12.74 -9.95
C LEU A 19 -5.34 12.63 -9.09
N VAL A 20 -5.43 12.94 -7.78
CA VAL A 20 -4.29 12.79 -6.85
C VAL A 20 -3.81 11.34 -6.75
N SER A 21 -4.75 10.39 -6.80
CA SER A 21 -4.44 8.96 -6.78
C SER A 21 -3.77 8.51 -8.08
N LEU A 22 -4.25 8.98 -9.24
CA LEU A 22 -3.60 8.75 -10.53
C LEU A 22 -2.17 9.34 -10.52
N LYS A 23 -2.00 10.59 -10.11
CA LYS A 23 -0.67 11.23 -10.03
C LYS A 23 0.30 10.45 -9.14
N GLY A 24 -0.16 10.03 -7.96
CA GLY A 24 0.64 9.18 -7.07
C GLY A 24 0.95 7.81 -7.68
N HIS A 25 0.02 7.23 -8.44
CA HIS A 25 0.24 5.98 -9.15
C HIS A 25 1.27 6.11 -10.28
N MET A 26 1.27 7.21 -11.04
CA MET A 26 2.20 7.44 -12.14
C MET A 26 3.66 7.42 -11.68
N LEU A 27 3.93 7.77 -10.42
CA LEU A 27 5.26 7.67 -9.83
C LEU A 27 5.75 6.20 -9.73
N ASN A 28 4.87 5.21 -9.72
CA ASN A 28 5.29 3.80 -9.77
C ASN A 28 5.79 3.39 -11.16
N HIS A 29 5.43 4.14 -12.19
CA HIS A 29 5.94 3.95 -13.55
C HIS A 29 7.24 4.72 -13.82
N THR A 30 7.71 5.51 -12.85
CA THR A 30 9.04 6.11 -12.87
C THR A 30 9.98 5.25 -12.03
N GLU A 31 11.15 4.89 -12.58
CA GLU A 31 12.19 4.18 -11.83
C GLU A 31 12.85 5.06 -10.75
N GLU A 32 12.48 6.35 -10.71
CA GLU A 32 12.85 7.31 -9.68
C GLU A 32 12.15 6.97 -8.36
N LYS A 33 12.70 5.99 -7.62
CA LYS A 33 12.39 5.82 -6.21
C LYS A 33 13.06 6.94 -5.44
N LEU A 34 12.35 8.06 -5.30
CA LEU A 34 12.85 9.32 -4.73
C LEU A 34 13.17 9.23 -3.24
N PHE A 35 12.52 8.34 -2.49
CA PHE A 35 12.62 8.30 -1.04
C PHE A 35 13.39 7.07 -0.56
N GLN A 36 14.65 7.23 -0.14
CA GLN A 36 15.46 6.14 0.42
C GLN A 36 15.20 5.97 1.93
N CYS A 37 15.16 4.72 2.38
CA CYS A 37 15.16 4.40 3.81
C CYS A 37 16.56 4.69 4.39
N GLY A 38 16.61 5.38 5.54
CA GLY A 38 17.87 5.65 6.23
C GLY A 38 18.43 4.46 7.04
N VAL A 39 17.71 3.34 7.09
CA VAL A 39 18.07 2.14 7.89
C VAL A 39 18.38 0.93 7.01
N CYS A 40 17.87 0.89 5.77
CA CYS A 40 18.16 -0.18 4.81
C CYS A 40 18.13 0.36 3.36
N ASP A 41 18.55 -0.45 2.39
CA ASP A 41 18.63 -0.03 0.97
C ASP A 41 17.28 0.03 0.25
N LYS A 42 16.15 -0.07 0.97
CA LYS A 42 14.83 0.04 0.36
C LYS A 42 14.56 1.48 -0.05
N ARG A 43 14.08 1.64 -1.28
CA ARG A 43 13.64 2.91 -1.84
C ARG A 43 12.15 2.87 -2.15
N PHE A 44 11.51 4.03 -2.01
CA PHE A 44 10.07 4.22 -2.05
C PHE A 44 9.73 5.33 -3.03
N VAL A 45 8.55 5.19 -3.62
CA VAL A 45 8.02 6.10 -4.62
C VAL A 45 7.33 7.31 -3.95
N THR A 46 6.75 7.12 -2.77
CA THR A 46 6.06 8.18 -2.02
C THR A 46 6.57 8.29 -0.60
N LYS A 47 6.56 9.50 -0.04
CA LYS A 47 6.94 9.76 1.36
C LYS A 47 6.07 8.98 2.35
N GLY A 48 4.76 8.91 2.13
CA GLY A 48 3.85 8.11 2.98
C GLY A 48 4.20 6.62 3.02
N SER A 49 4.64 6.05 1.89
CA SER A 49 5.10 4.65 1.87
C SER A 49 6.43 4.43 2.61
N LEU A 50 7.35 5.41 2.54
CA LEU A 50 8.55 5.40 3.38
C LEU A 50 8.18 5.51 4.86
N ASP A 51 7.29 6.43 5.25
CA ASP A 51 6.92 6.63 6.65
C ASP A 51 6.27 5.38 7.25
N GLN A 52 5.35 4.75 6.52
CA GLN A 52 4.79 3.45 6.93
C GLN A 52 5.85 2.36 7.05
N HIS A 53 6.84 2.35 6.15
CA HIS A 53 7.96 1.43 6.26
C HIS A 53 8.85 1.73 7.48
N MET A 54 9.06 2.99 7.85
CA MET A 54 9.83 3.35 9.04
C MET A 54 9.16 2.91 10.34
N VAL A 55 7.83 2.81 10.38
CA VAL A 55 7.11 2.18 11.50
C VAL A 55 7.57 0.74 11.71
N PHE A 56 7.83 -0.01 10.62
CA PHE A 56 8.36 -1.37 10.74
C PHE A 56 9.75 -1.42 11.39
N HIS A 57 10.61 -0.45 11.13
CA HIS A 57 11.91 -0.39 11.80
C HIS A 57 11.81 -0.06 13.30
N ARG A 58 10.78 0.68 13.72
CA ARG A 58 10.57 1.07 15.12
C ARG A 58 9.83 0.02 15.93
N GLU A 59 8.78 -0.54 15.36
CA GLU A 59 7.77 -1.34 16.07
C GLU A 59 7.62 -2.75 15.47
N GLY A 60 8.38 -3.07 14.43
CA GLY A 60 8.26 -4.33 13.70
C GLY A 60 6.92 -4.43 12.97
N LYS A 61 6.08 -5.36 13.40
CA LYS A 61 4.76 -5.57 12.80
C LYS A 61 3.70 -5.15 13.83
N PRO A 62 3.31 -3.87 13.87
CA PRO A 62 2.45 -3.37 14.95
C PRO A 62 1.03 -3.93 14.85
N PHE A 63 0.57 -4.33 13.66
CA PHE A 63 -0.79 -4.80 13.44
C PHE A 63 -0.90 -6.31 13.67
N ALA A 64 -1.46 -6.72 14.80
CA ALA A 64 -1.69 -8.14 15.11
C ALA A 64 -3.07 -8.61 14.61
N CYS A 65 -3.15 -9.85 14.14
CA CYS A 65 -4.42 -10.51 13.91
C CYS A 65 -5.05 -10.90 15.24
N SER A 66 -6.36 -10.71 15.38
CA SER A 66 -7.10 -11.13 16.58
C SER A 66 -7.42 -12.63 16.62
N GLN A 67 -7.28 -13.32 15.49
CA GLN A 67 -7.66 -14.74 15.33
C GLN A 67 -6.46 -15.68 15.25
N CYS A 68 -5.23 -15.16 15.12
CA CYS A 68 -4.00 -15.94 15.12
C CYS A 68 -2.78 -15.06 15.44
N ASP A 69 -1.61 -15.68 15.65
CA ASP A 69 -0.39 -14.96 16.04
C ASP A 69 0.29 -14.17 14.90
N LYS A 70 -0.34 -14.06 13.73
CA LYS A 70 0.24 -13.34 12.59
C LYS A 70 0.17 -11.84 12.80
N ARG A 71 1.28 -11.17 12.48
CA ARG A 71 1.43 -9.71 12.55
C ARG A 71 1.79 -9.12 11.18
N PHE A 72 1.37 -7.89 10.94
CA PHE A 72 1.46 -7.19 9.65
C PHE A 72 2.06 -5.79 9.79
N LYS A 73 2.60 -5.29 8.67
CA LYS A 73 3.25 -3.97 8.57
C LYS A 73 2.28 -2.82 8.34
N CYS A 74 1.08 -3.09 7.83
CA CYS A 74 0.06 -2.09 7.60
C CYS A 74 -1.36 -2.65 7.82
N PRO A 75 -2.37 -1.78 8.05
CA PRO A 75 -3.75 -2.20 8.26
C PRO A 75 -4.35 -2.93 7.06
N ALA A 76 -4.01 -2.53 5.83
CA ALA A 76 -4.52 -3.13 4.61
C ALA A 76 -4.10 -4.61 4.48
N ASP A 77 -2.84 -4.92 4.80
CA ASP A 77 -2.33 -6.30 4.82
C ASP A 77 -3.05 -7.15 5.89
N LEU A 78 -3.25 -6.59 7.08
CA LEU A 78 -4.02 -7.26 8.14
C LEU A 78 -5.47 -7.50 7.70
N GLN A 79 -6.13 -6.51 7.10
CA GLN A 79 -7.51 -6.64 6.63
C GLN A 79 -7.63 -7.71 5.54
N ALA A 80 -6.72 -7.73 4.58
CA ALA A 80 -6.66 -8.76 3.54
C ALA A 80 -6.46 -10.15 4.16
N HIS A 81 -5.57 -10.28 5.14
CA HIS A 81 -5.38 -11.51 5.88
C HIS A 81 -6.62 -11.92 6.69
N SER A 82 -7.28 -10.99 7.37
CA SER A 82 -8.46 -11.30 8.20
C SER A 82 -9.59 -11.95 7.38
N ARG A 83 -9.70 -11.64 6.08
CA ARG A 83 -10.64 -12.29 5.17
C ARG A 83 -10.37 -13.79 5.00
N SER A 84 -9.12 -14.26 5.15
CA SER A 84 -8.80 -15.69 5.06
C SER A 84 -9.38 -16.49 6.23
N HIS A 85 -9.60 -15.85 7.39
CA HIS A 85 -10.25 -16.49 8.53
C HIS A 85 -11.77 -16.56 8.36
N SER A 86 -12.36 -15.66 7.57
CA SER A 86 -13.81 -15.54 7.41
C SER A 86 -14.42 -16.60 6.49
N GLY A 87 -13.60 -17.46 5.87
CA GLY A 87 -14.07 -18.55 4.99
C GLY A 87 -14.84 -18.13 3.73
N HIS A 88 -15.11 -16.84 3.53
CA HIS A 88 -15.79 -16.33 2.34
C HIS A 88 -14.76 -16.09 1.24
N SER A 89 -14.42 -17.15 0.52
CA SER A 89 -14.24 -16.99 -0.93
C SER A 89 -15.57 -16.50 -1.48
N ILE A 90 -15.55 -15.37 -2.19
CA ILE A 90 -16.59 -15.11 -3.19
C ILE A 90 -16.50 -16.17 -4.29
#